data_AF-A0A3A5ZCJ9-F1
#
_entry.id   AF-A0A3A5ZCJ9-F1
#
_cell.length_a   1.000
_cell.length_b   1.000
_cell.length_c   1.000
_cell.angle_alpha   90.00
_cell.angle_beta   90.00
_cell.angle_gamma   90.00
#
_symmetry.space_group_name_H-M   'P 1'
#
loop_
_entity.id
_entity.type
_entity.pdbx_description
1 polymer ?
#
loop_
_entity_poly.entity_id
_entity_poly.type
_entity_poly.pdbx_seq_one_letter_code
_entity_poly.pdbx_strand_id
1 'polypeptide(L)'
;MDSKYIEQLLERYWQCETSLEEEAELRAFFSGSDVPKHLLRYKDLFVYQQLQQEVHLGEDFDARVLAEVEVPVVKAKRLTLTARFMPLFKAAAVVAVVLSMGNVMQHSFFSDVEEVAATDTIGKQISAPSVALSGDVPVSHEKQVMDSLRRVNKELEIKE
;
A
#
# COMPACT_ATOMS: atom_id res chain seq x y z
N MET A 1 -58.43 10.64 30.71
CA MET A 1 -57.63 9.63 31.44
C MET A 1 -57.78 9.90 32.93
N ASP A 2 -57.75 8.87 33.76
CA ASP A 2 -57.93 9.04 35.21
C ASP A 2 -56.60 9.44 35.88
N SER A 3 -56.60 10.50 36.69
CA SER A 3 -55.41 10.97 37.44
C SER A 3 -54.74 9.84 38.23
N LYS A 4 -55.55 8.96 38.82
CA LYS A 4 -55.08 7.81 39.62
C LYS A 4 -54.29 6.78 38.80
N TYR A 5 -54.63 6.60 37.53
CA TYR A 5 -53.90 5.68 36.66
C TYR A 5 -52.54 6.26 36.29
N ILE A 6 -52.50 7.55 35.92
CA ILE A 6 -51.27 8.28 35.66
C ILE A 6 -50.34 8.27 36.88
N GLU A 7 -50.88 8.43 38.10
CA GLU A 7 -50.09 8.35 39.34
C GLU A 7 -49.44 6.97 39.56
N GLN A 8 -50.16 5.87 39.33
CA GLN A 8 -49.59 4.51 39.40
C GLN A 8 -48.54 4.26 38.31
N LEU A 9 -48.78 4.81 37.11
CA LEU A 9 -47.87 4.70 35.98
C LEU A 9 -46.57 5.49 36.22
N LEU A 10 -46.68 6.64 36.89
CA LEU A 10 -45.55 7.48 37.31
C LEU A 10 -44.68 6.80 38.38
N GLU A 11 -45.30 6.11 39.34
CA GLU A 11 -44.59 5.31 40.36
C GLU A 11 -43.79 4.16 39.71
N ARG A 12 -44.42 3.42 38.79
CA ARG A 12 -43.73 2.38 38.00
C ARG A 12 -42.64 2.94 37.09
N TYR A 13 -42.83 4.14 36.53
CA TYR A 13 -41.83 4.83 35.72
C TYR A 13 -40.57 5.16 36.55
N TRP A 14 -40.74 5.65 37.79
CA TRP A 14 -39.61 5.87 38.70
C TRP A 14 -38.91 4.58 39.15
N GLN A 15 -39.61 3.46 39.12
CA GLN A 15 -39.06 2.11 39.38
C GLN A 15 -38.46 1.46 38.12
N CYS A 16 -38.51 2.14 36.96
CA CYS A 16 -38.10 1.62 35.64
C CYS A 16 -38.85 0.35 35.19
N GLU A 17 -40.10 0.18 35.62
CA GLU A 17 -40.96 -0.98 35.30
C GLU A 17 -41.96 -0.71 34.16
N THR A 18 -41.90 0.45 33.50
CA THR A 18 -42.81 0.83 32.40
C THR A 18 -42.35 0.32 31.04
N SER A 19 -43.32 -0.01 30.20
CA SER A 19 -43.13 -0.27 28.77
C SER A 19 -43.12 1.02 27.94
N LEU A 20 -42.62 0.94 26.70
CA LEU A 20 -42.56 2.08 25.78
C LEU A 20 -43.95 2.65 25.42
N GLU A 21 -44.98 1.81 25.43
CA GLU A 21 -46.38 2.20 25.18
C GLU A 21 -46.92 3.02 26.35
N GLU A 22 -46.70 2.57 27.58
CA GLU A 22 -47.06 3.28 28.82
C GLU A 22 -46.33 4.63 28.93
N GLU A 23 -45.05 4.70 28.56
CA GLU A 23 -44.33 5.97 28.50
C GLU A 23 -44.86 6.92 27.41
N ALA A 24 -45.31 6.38 26.27
CA ALA A 24 -45.95 7.20 25.23
C ALA A 24 -47.29 7.77 25.72
N GLU A 25 -48.05 7.02 26.52
CA GLU A 25 -49.26 7.51 27.18
C GLU A 25 -48.95 8.63 28.19
N LEU A 26 -47.93 8.47 29.04
CA LEU A 26 -47.45 9.52 29.94
C LEU A 26 -47.08 10.80 29.16
N ARG A 27 -46.28 10.68 28.09
CA ARG A 27 -45.91 11.83 27.23
C ARG A 27 -47.15 12.50 26.62
N ALA A 28 -48.09 11.72 26.10
CA ALA A 28 -49.33 12.23 25.53
C ALA A 28 -50.15 13.01 26.57
N PHE A 29 -50.34 12.44 27.77
CA PHE A 29 -51.04 13.07 28.89
C PHE A 29 -50.41 14.41 29.28
N PHE A 30 -49.09 14.45 29.50
CA PHE A 30 -48.38 15.67 29.91
C PHE A 30 -48.25 16.73 28.81
N SER A 31 -48.30 16.35 27.53
CA SER A 31 -48.39 17.29 26.40
C SER A 31 -49.72 18.03 26.35
N GLY A 32 -50.78 17.43 26.91
CA GLY A 32 -52.10 18.04 27.03
C GLY A 32 -52.15 19.29 27.92
N SER A 33 -53.25 20.04 27.81
CA SER A 33 -53.54 21.21 28.65
C SER A 33 -54.28 20.89 29.95
N ASP A 34 -54.85 19.70 30.08
CA ASP A 34 -55.69 19.27 31.21
C ASP A 34 -54.92 18.41 32.23
N VAL A 35 -53.81 18.94 32.75
CA VAL A 35 -52.95 18.25 33.73
C VAL A 35 -53.27 18.74 35.16
N PRO A 36 -53.61 17.84 36.11
CA PRO A 36 -53.86 18.19 37.50
C PRO A 36 -52.70 18.94 38.20
N LYS A 37 -53.04 19.87 39.10
CA LYS A 37 -52.08 20.79 39.73
C LYS A 37 -50.88 20.12 40.42
N HIS A 38 -51.06 18.94 41.00
CA HIS A 38 -49.99 18.19 41.67
C HIS A 38 -49.03 17.50 40.68
N LEU A 39 -49.54 17.15 39.49
CA LEU A 39 -48.77 16.51 38.41
C LEU A 39 -48.02 17.53 37.54
N LEU A 40 -48.45 18.81 37.51
CA LEU A 40 -47.79 19.88 36.73
C LEU A 40 -46.27 19.97 36.95
N ARG A 41 -45.77 19.67 38.16
CA ARG A 41 -44.32 19.65 38.46
C ARG A 41 -43.53 18.70 37.57
N TYR A 42 -44.15 17.62 37.10
CA TYR A 42 -43.49 16.59 36.30
C TYR A 42 -43.63 16.83 34.79
N LYS A 43 -44.44 17.81 34.37
CA LYS A 43 -44.72 18.08 32.96
C LYS A 43 -43.44 18.27 32.13
N ASP A 44 -42.48 19.05 32.65
CA ASP A 44 -41.25 19.38 31.93
C ASP A 44 -40.37 18.16 31.65
N LEU A 45 -40.47 17.09 32.46
CA LEU A 45 -39.77 15.82 32.24
C LEU A 45 -40.24 15.10 30.96
N PHE A 46 -41.52 15.22 30.63
CA PHE A 46 -42.14 14.51 29.51
C PHE A 46 -42.29 15.36 28.24
N VAL A 47 -42.31 16.69 28.38
CA VAL A 47 -42.41 17.63 27.24
C VAL A 47 -41.07 17.82 26.51
N TYR A 48 -39.92 17.56 27.16
CA TYR A 48 -38.59 17.77 26.58
C TYR A 48 -38.39 17.14 25.20
N GLN A 49 -38.97 15.96 24.95
CA GLN A 49 -38.86 15.28 23.64
C GLN A 49 -39.59 16.01 22.51
N GLN A 50 -40.72 16.66 22.77
CA GLN A 50 -41.42 17.49 21.77
C GLN A 50 -40.59 18.75 21.46
N LEU A 51 -40.00 19.36 22.50
CA LEU A 51 -39.12 20.51 22.38
C LEU A 51 -37.81 20.21 21.62
N GLN A 52 -37.27 19.00 21.76
CA GLN A 52 -36.09 18.54 21.02
C GLN A 52 -36.38 18.14 19.57
N GLN A 53 -37.63 17.98 19.15
CA GLN A 53 -37.94 17.61 17.77
C GLN A 53 -37.51 18.69 16.75
N GLU A 54 -37.35 19.95 17.20
CA GLU A 54 -36.79 21.06 16.41
C GLU A 54 -35.24 21.07 16.39
N VAL A 55 -34.59 20.36 17.32
CA VAL A 55 -33.13 20.33 17.47
C VAL A 55 -32.56 19.15 16.69
N HIS A 56 -32.49 19.32 15.37
CA HIS A 56 -31.79 18.37 14.50
C HIS A 56 -30.28 18.42 14.72
N LEU A 57 -29.64 17.26 14.63
CA LEU A 57 -28.19 17.17 14.53
C LEU A 57 -27.75 17.75 13.17
N GLY A 58 -26.55 18.33 13.11
CA GLY A 58 -26.01 18.81 11.83
C GLY A 58 -25.80 17.65 10.86
N GLU A 59 -25.99 17.90 9.55
CA GLU A 59 -25.97 16.86 8.49
C GLU A 59 -24.67 16.03 8.49
N ASP A 60 -23.54 16.61 8.91
CA ASP A 60 -22.24 15.94 9.01
C ASP A 60 -22.05 15.06 10.26
N PHE A 61 -22.98 15.05 11.22
CA PHE A 61 -22.82 14.32 12.49
C PHE A 61 -22.68 12.82 12.26
N ASP A 62 -23.60 12.23 11.51
CA ASP A 62 -23.62 10.79 11.20
C ASP A 62 -22.34 10.38 10.46
N ALA A 63 -21.92 11.17 9.47
CA ALA A 63 -20.69 10.94 8.72
C ALA A 63 -19.44 10.95 9.61
N ARG A 64 -19.37 11.85 10.60
CA ARG A 64 -18.27 11.93 11.56
C ARG A 64 -18.27 10.78 12.56
N VAL A 65 -19.43 10.38 13.07
CA VAL A 65 -19.55 9.24 14.01
C VAL A 65 -19.20 7.93 13.30
N LEU A 66 -19.70 7.71 12.09
CA LEU A 66 -19.37 6.53 11.29
C LEU A 66 -17.88 6.49 10.93
N ALA A 67 -17.25 7.61 10.60
CA ALA A 67 -15.81 7.66 10.30
C ALA A 67 -14.91 7.31 11.50
N GLU A 68 -15.35 7.56 12.73
CA GLU A 68 -14.61 7.23 13.96
C GLU A 68 -14.86 5.78 14.41
N VAL A 69 -16.07 5.25 14.18
CA VAL A 69 -16.48 3.91 14.63
C VAL A 69 -16.16 2.81 13.60
N GLU A 70 -16.25 3.10 12.29
CA GLU A 70 -15.91 2.13 11.25
C GLU A 70 -14.38 2.00 11.09
N VAL A 71 -13.83 0.99 11.77
CA VAL A 71 -12.45 0.53 11.54
C VAL A 71 -12.24 0.32 10.04
N PRO A 72 -11.27 1.00 9.40
CA PRO A 72 -11.22 1.10 7.94
C PRO A 72 -11.10 -0.28 7.29
N VAL A 73 -12.19 -0.73 6.66
CA VAL A 73 -12.27 -2.03 6.01
C VAL A 73 -11.42 -2.00 4.74
N VAL A 74 -10.13 -2.30 4.89
CA VAL A 74 -9.17 -2.31 3.79
C VAL A 74 -9.62 -3.34 2.75
N LYS A 75 -10.20 -2.86 1.64
CA LYS A 75 -10.53 -3.68 0.47
C LYS A 75 -9.21 -4.23 -0.08
N ALA A 76 -8.86 -5.45 0.32
CA ALA A 76 -7.60 -6.10 0.01
C ALA A 76 -7.46 -6.32 -1.50
N LYS A 77 -6.90 -5.32 -2.19
CA LYS A 77 -6.69 -5.36 -3.64
C LYS A 77 -5.60 -6.38 -3.95
N ARG A 78 -6.01 -7.58 -4.36
CA ARG A 78 -5.09 -8.63 -4.81
C ARG A 78 -4.33 -8.15 -6.04
N LEU A 79 -3.07 -7.75 -5.84
CA LEU A 79 -2.16 -7.42 -6.92
C LEU A 79 -1.68 -8.72 -7.58
N THR A 80 -1.97 -8.90 -8.86
CA THR A 80 -1.44 -10.02 -9.64
C THR A 80 0.05 -9.83 -9.88
N LEU A 81 0.79 -10.94 -10.09
CA LEU A 81 2.21 -10.87 -10.46
C LEU A 81 2.41 -10.04 -11.74
N THR A 82 1.51 -10.14 -12.71
CA THR A 82 1.52 -9.34 -13.95
C THR A 82 1.45 -7.84 -13.67
N ALA A 83 0.63 -7.39 -12.72
CA ALA A 83 0.57 -5.98 -12.32
C ALA A 83 1.86 -5.50 -11.65
N ARG A 84 2.54 -6.37 -10.90
CA ARG A 84 3.84 -6.07 -10.24
C ARG A 84 4.99 -5.93 -11.24
N PHE A 85 5.00 -6.71 -12.32
CA PHE A 85 6.07 -6.67 -13.33
C PHE A 85 5.85 -5.66 -14.48
N MET A 86 4.61 -5.17 -14.67
CA MET A 86 4.26 -4.14 -15.65
C MET A 86 5.24 -2.92 -15.70
N PRO A 87 5.70 -2.30 -14.60
CA PRO A 87 6.67 -1.21 -14.68
C PRO A 87 8.04 -1.62 -15.25
N LEU A 88 8.50 -2.86 -15.01
CA LEU A 88 9.75 -3.37 -15.57
C LEU A 88 9.61 -3.63 -17.07
N PHE A 89 8.48 -4.18 -17.52
CA PHE A 89 8.21 -4.35 -18.96
C PHE A 89 8.10 -3.00 -19.69
N LYS A 90 7.54 -1.96 -19.06
CA LYS A 90 7.56 -0.60 -19.62
C LYS A 90 8.98 -0.07 -19.79
N ALA A 91 9.84 -0.23 -18.79
CA ALA A 91 11.25 0.17 -18.90
C ALA A 91 12.00 -0.62 -19.99
N ALA A 92 11.83 -1.94 -20.02
CA ALA A 92 12.43 -2.82 -21.02
C ALA A 92 12.00 -2.47 -22.45
N ALA A 93 10.73 -2.10 -22.67
CA ALA A 93 10.24 -1.66 -23.98
C ALA A 93 10.92 -0.36 -24.44
N VAL A 94 11.12 0.62 -23.56
CA VAL A 94 11.86 1.86 -23.89
C VAL A 94 13.32 1.53 -24.25
N VAL A 95 13.98 0.69 -23.45
CA VAL A 95 15.36 0.24 -23.74
C VAL A 95 15.46 -0.50 -25.07
N ALA A 96 14.50 -1.38 -25.38
CA ALA A 96 14.44 -2.10 -26.65
C ALA A 96 14.23 -1.18 -27.86
N VAL A 97 13.42 -0.12 -27.73
CA VAL A 97 13.24 0.90 -28.77
C VAL A 97 14.52 1.71 -28.99
N VAL A 98 15.24 2.07 -27.93
CA VAL A 98 16.52 2.78 -28.04
C VAL A 98 17.59 1.90 -28.68
N LEU A 99 17.72 0.63 -28.27
CA LEU A 99 18.67 -0.30 -28.89
C LEU A 99 18.32 -0.62 -30.35
N SER A 100 17.04 -0.85 -30.68
CA SER A 100 16.65 -1.15 -32.06
C SER A 100 16.87 0.04 -32.99
N MET A 101 16.57 1.25 -32.54
CA MET A 101 16.87 2.48 -33.28
C MET A 101 18.39 2.65 -33.48
N GLY A 102 19.19 2.42 -32.43
CA GLY A 102 20.66 2.48 -32.52
C GLY A 102 21.25 1.46 -33.50
N ASN A 103 20.75 0.21 -33.47
CA ASN A 103 21.21 -0.85 -34.38
C ASN A 103 20.78 -0.59 -35.83
N VAL A 104 19.55 -0.12 -36.07
CA VAL A 104 19.09 0.28 -37.42
C VAL A 104 19.91 1.46 -37.94
N MET A 105 20.25 2.43 -37.08
CA MET A 105 21.11 3.55 -37.44
C MET A 105 22.49 3.05 -37.86
N GLN A 106 23.13 2.15 -37.11
CA GLN A 106 24.41 1.54 -37.51
C GLN A 106 24.31 0.80 -38.86
N HIS A 107 23.31 -0.04 -39.07
CA HIS A 107 23.08 -0.69 -40.37
C HIS A 107 22.74 0.29 -41.51
N SER A 108 22.35 1.53 -41.22
CA SER A 108 22.10 2.57 -42.23
C SER A 108 23.33 3.44 -42.53
N PHE A 109 24.30 3.52 -41.60
CA PHE A 109 25.53 4.32 -41.76
C PHE A 109 26.78 3.50 -42.12
N PHE A 110 26.78 2.17 -41.86
CA PHE A 110 27.91 1.29 -42.18
C PHE A 110 27.72 0.45 -43.46
N SER A 111 26.63 0.63 -44.20
CA SER A 111 26.37 -0.11 -45.46
C SER A 111 26.81 0.61 -46.75
N ASP A 112 27.47 1.77 -46.65
CA ASP A 112 27.93 2.56 -47.82
C ASP A 112 29.46 2.53 -48.01
N VAL A 113 30.16 1.58 -47.36
CA VAL A 113 31.60 1.32 -47.58
C VAL A 113 31.89 -0.18 -47.63
N GLU A 114 32.16 -0.65 -48.85
CA GLU A 114 33.07 -1.76 -49.15
C GLU A 114 32.60 -3.20 -48.80
N GLU A 115 31.43 -3.59 -49.31
CA GLU A 115 31.35 -4.91 -49.94
C GLU A 115 32.05 -4.85 -51.32
N VAL A 116 33.24 -5.46 -51.44
CA VAL A 116 33.86 -6.11 -52.64
C VAL A 116 35.41 -6.01 -52.65
N ALA A 117 36.04 -7.19 -52.77
CA ALA A 117 37.40 -7.47 -53.30
C ALA A 117 38.68 -7.10 -52.50
N ALA A 118 39.19 -8.06 -51.73
CA ALA A 118 40.51 -8.74 -51.92
C ALA A 118 40.89 -9.53 -50.65
N THR A 119 40.94 -10.86 -50.60
CA THR A 119 41.94 -11.76 -51.22
C THR A 119 43.41 -11.36 -50.98
N ASP A 120 43.85 -11.52 -49.73
CA ASP A 120 45.08 -12.22 -49.29
C ASP A 120 46.49 -11.85 -49.85
N THR A 121 47.49 -12.09 -48.99
CA THR A 121 48.94 -12.28 -49.22
C THR A 121 49.95 -11.12 -49.02
N ILE A 122 50.83 -11.37 -48.03
CA ILE A 122 52.31 -11.24 -48.06
C ILE A 122 52.98 -9.85 -48.25
N GLY A 123 53.65 -9.41 -47.17
CA GLY A 123 55.10 -9.16 -47.22
C GLY A 123 55.63 -7.72 -47.21
N LYS A 124 55.95 -7.16 -46.02
CA LYS A 124 57.11 -6.25 -45.90
C LYS A 124 57.80 -6.20 -44.51
N GLN A 125 58.89 -6.95 -44.42
CA GLN A 125 60.00 -6.82 -43.47
C GLN A 125 61.08 -5.88 -44.05
N ILE A 126 62.02 -5.23 -43.35
CA ILE A 126 62.31 -5.00 -41.91
C ILE A 126 62.98 -3.61 -41.79
N SER A 127 62.89 -2.91 -40.64
CA SER A 127 64.05 -2.16 -40.08
C SER A 127 63.81 -1.77 -38.60
N ALA A 128 64.81 -1.94 -37.73
CA ALA A 128 64.69 -1.80 -36.27
C ALA A 128 65.30 -0.46 -35.75
N PRO A 129 65.17 -0.12 -34.45
CA PRO A 129 66.02 -0.76 -33.43
C PRO A 129 65.29 -1.18 -32.13
N SER A 130 65.84 -2.20 -31.45
CA SER A 130 65.36 -2.72 -30.15
C SER A 130 65.73 -1.83 -28.96
N VAL A 131 64.83 -1.69 -27.98
CA VAL A 131 65.19 -1.43 -26.56
C VAL A 131 64.23 -2.17 -25.62
N ALA A 132 64.81 -2.84 -24.62
CA ALA A 132 64.21 -3.36 -23.38
C ALA A 132 62.99 -4.31 -23.45
N LEU A 133 63.29 -5.62 -23.42
CA LEU A 133 62.45 -6.57 -22.69
C LEU A 133 62.40 -6.17 -21.20
N SER A 134 61.19 -6.11 -20.64
CA SER A 134 60.93 -6.62 -19.29
C SER A 134 59.71 -7.53 -19.43
N GLY A 135 59.90 -8.83 -19.17
CA GLY A 135 59.03 -9.86 -19.73
C GLY A 135 57.89 -10.29 -18.82
N ASP A 136 56.66 -10.03 -19.23
CA ASP A 136 55.49 -10.75 -18.73
C ASP A 136 55.19 -11.94 -19.65
N VAL A 137 55.61 -13.14 -19.22
CA VAL A 137 55.09 -14.40 -19.75
C VAL A 137 53.65 -14.55 -19.28
N PRO A 138 52.68 -14.96 -20.12
CA PRO A 138 51.35 -15.30 -19.67
C PRO A 138 51.41 -16.58 -18.82
N VAL A 139 51.61 -16.41 -17.51
CA VAL A 139 51.48 -17.51 -16.55
C VAL A 139 50.00 -17.80 -16.41
N SER A 140 49.53 -18.78 -17.18
CA SER A 140 48.16 -19.30 -17.10
C SER A 140 47.78 -19.55 -15.65
N HIS A 141 46.64 -18.97 -15.26
CA HIS A 141 46.06 -18.94 -13.91
C HIS A 141 46.07 -20.31 -13.19
N GLU A 142 46.01 -21.39 -13.97
CA GLU A 142 46.08 -22.79 -13.52
C GLU A 142 47.38 -23.16 -12.77
N LYS A 143 48.53 -22.61 -13.15
CA LYS A 143 49.81 -22.91 -12.47
C LYS A 143 49.88 -22.31 -11.07
N GLN A 144 49.38 -21.08 -10.91
CA GLN A 144 49.32 -20.39 -9.62
C GLN A 144 48.35 -21.08 -8.63
N VAL A 145 47.24 -21.62 -9.13
CA VAL A 145 46.29 -22.42 -8.32
C VAL A 145 46.91 -23.74 -7.87
N MET A 146 47.61 -24.49 -8.75
CA MET A 146 48.29 -25.72 -8.34
C MET A 146 49.38 -25.50 -7.28
N ASP A 147 50.17 -24.43 -7.41
CA ASP A 147 51.26 -24.16 -6.47
C ASP A 147 50.73 -23.71 -5.09
N SER A 148 49.61 -22.99 -5.06
CA SER A 148 48.89 -22.63 -3.82
C SER A 148 48.40 -23.87 -3.05
N LEU A 149 47.84 -24.86 -3.75
CA LEU A 149 47.36 -26.11 -3.13
C LEU A 149 48.51 -26.97 -2.57
N ARG A 150 49.66 -27.02 -3.25
CA ARG A 150 50.86 -27.70 -2.73
C ARG A 150 51.41 -27.05 -1.47
N ARG A 151 51.31 -25.73 -1.35
CA ARG A 151 51.80 -25.00 -0.17
C ARG A 151 50.94 -25.26 1.07
N VAL A 152 49.61 -25.30 0.92
CA VAL A 152 48.68 -25.63 2.02
C VAL A 152 48.87 -27.06 2.52
N ASN A 153 49.02 -28.04 1.62
CA ASN A 153 49.20 -29.43 2.03
C ASN A 153 50.52 -29.63 2.82
N LYS A 154 51.55 -28.84 2.53
CA LYS A 154 52.84 -28.91 3.22
C LYS A 154 52.85 -28.24 4.61
N GLU A 155 51.94 -27.31 4.91
CA GLU A 155 51.81 -26.76 6.27
C GLU A 155 51.00 -27.68 7.21
N LEU A 156 50.18 -28.58 6.66
CA LEU A 156 49.45 -29.58 7.44
C LEU A 156 50.32 -30.76 7.91
N GLU A 157 51.41 -31.08 7.19
CA GLU A 157 52.36 -32.15 7.55
C GLU A 157 53.42 -31.73 8.59
N ILE A 158 53.47 -30.46 9.02
CA ILE A 158 54.51 -29.93 9.94
C ILE A 158 53.88 -29.53 11.29
N LYS A 159 52.78 -30.19 11.69
CA LYS A 159 52.05 -29.87 12.93
C LYS A 159 51.56 -31.08 13.73
N GLU A 160 52.30 -32.19 13.63
CA GLU A 160 52.28 -33.30 14.59
C GLU A 160 53.71 -33.54 15.13
#